data_AF-A0A958FTK6-F1
#
_entry.id   AF-A0A958FTK6-F1
#
_cell.length_a   1.000
_cell.length_b   1.000
_cell.length_c   1.000
_cell.angle_alpha   90.00
_cell.angle_beta   90.00
_cell.angle_gamma   90.00
#
_symmetry.space_group_name_H-M   'P 1'
#
loop_
_entity.id
_entity.type
_entity.pdbx_description
1 polymer ?
#
loop_
_entity_poly.entity_id
_entity_poly.type
_entity_poly.pdbx_seq_one_letter_code
_entity_poly.pdbx_strand_id
1 'polypeptide(L)' 'MSSGSITLDDIKRIQPGIEKISADYGLDFFPVVFELVDYDTISQLAAYGGFPVRYPHWRFGME' A
#
# COMPACT_ATOMS: atom_id res chain seq x y z
N MET A 1 16.78 12.99 -16.48
CA MET A 1 17.15 11.59 -16.26
C MET A 1 15.86 10.83 -16.02
N SER A 2 15.47 9.95 -16.94
CA SER A 2 14.23 9.17 -16.82
C SER A 2 14.42 8.12 -15.73
N SER A 3 14.05 8.46 -14.49
CA SER A 3 13.89 7.47 -13.43
C SER A 3 12.71 6.60 -13.84
N GLY A 4 12.91 5.28 -13.95
CA GLY A 4 11.84 4.34 -14.25
C GLY A 4 10.79 4.38 -13.14
N SER A 5 9.76 5.20 -13.31
CA SER A 5 8.68 5.35 -12.35
C SER A 5 7.78 4.12 -12.44
N ILE A 6 7.67 3.38 -11.33
CA ILE A 6 6.69 2.31 -11.18
C ILE A 6 5.29 2.90 -11.39
N THR A 7 4.50 2.25 -12.23
CA THR A 7 3.12 2.68 -12.54
C THR A 7 2.09 1.87 -11.74
N LEU A 8 0.82 2.31 -11.73
CA LEU A 8 -0.28 1.51 -11.19
C LEU A 8 -0.41 0.17 -11.93
N ASP A 9 -0.12 0.13 -13.23
CA ASP A 9 -0.21 -1.10 -14.02
C ASP A 9 0.90 -2.08 -13.65
N ASP A 10 2.10 -1.59 -13.31
CA ASP A 10 3.16 -2.43 -12.75
C ASP A 10 2.74 -3.06 -11.43
N ILE A 11 2.11 -2.28 -10.53
CA ILE A 11 1.63 -2.78 -9.24
C ILE A 11 0.54 -3.84 -9.44
N LYS A 12 -0.46 -3.56 -10.27
CA LYS A 12 -1.54 -4.51 -10.59
C LYS A 12 -1.03 -5.80 -11.21
N ARG A 13 0.05 -5.73 -12.00
CA ARG A 13 0.67 -6.90 -12.63
C ARG A 13 1.37 -7.80 -11.62
N ILE A 14 2.03 -7.23 -10.61
CA ILE A 14 2.81 -8.01 -9.64
C ILE A 14 1.98 -8.47 -8.43
N GLN A 15 0.94 -7.73 -8.05
CA GLN A 15 0.17 -7.97 -6.83
C GLN A 15 -0.35 -9.42 -6.71
N PRO A 16 -0.98 -10.04 -7.73
CA PRO A 16 -1.49 -11.40 -7.61
C PRO A 16 -0.39 -12.44 -7.34
N GLY A 17 0.82 -12.21 -7.87
CA GLY A 17 1.96 -13.09 -7.64
C GLY A 17 2.47 -13.04 -6.21
N ILE A 18 2.51 -11.84 -5.63
CA ILE A 18 2.90 -11.63 -4.23
C ILE A 18 1.87 -12.26 -3.29
N GLU A 19 0.57 -11.99 -3.53
CA GLU A 19 -0.52 -12.57 -2.73
C GLU A 19 -0.50 -14.10 -2.76
N LYS A 20 -0.24 -14.69 -3.93
CA LYS A 20 -0.07 -16.14 -4.05
C LYS A 20 1.11 -16.66 -3.23
N ILE A 21 2.27 -16.02 -3.34
CA ILE A 21 3.46 -16.42 -2.55
C ILE A 21 3.13 -16.34 -1.06
N SER A 22 2.52 -15.25 -0.58
CA SER A 22 2.13 -15.11 0.82
C SER A 22 1.18 -16.23 1.28
N ALA A 23 0.18 -16.57 0.46
CA ALA A 23 -0.73 -17.67 0.76
C ALA A 23 -0.04 -19.04 0.77
N ASP A 24 0.90 -19.30 -0.16
CA ASP A 24 1.67 -20.55 -0.22
C ASP A 24 2.57 -20.75 1.02
N TYR A 25 2.96 -19.66 1.70
CA TYR A 25 3.66 -19.67 2.98
C TYR A 25 2.72 -19.76 4.20
N GLY A 26 1.41 -19.87 4.00
CA GLY A 26 0.41 -19.97 5.07
C GLY A 26 0.14 -18.66 5.81
N LEU A 27 0.45 -17.51 5.20
CA LEU A 27 0.15 -16.20 5.77
C LEU A 27 -1.32 -15.83 5.55
N ASP A 28 -1.94 -15.29 6.59
CA ASP A 28 -3.27 -14.65 6.53
C ASP A 28 -3.09 -13.12 6.57
N PHE A 29 -3.71 -12.43 5.63
CA PHE A 29 -3.56 -10.98 5.46
C PHE A 29 -4.87 -10.35 5.00
N PHE A 30 -5.08 -9.09 5.41
CA PHE A 30 -6.21 -8.29 4.96
C PHE A 30 -6.09 -7.93 3.47
N PRO A 31 -7.20 -7.58 2.79
CA PRO A 31 -7.15 -7.05 1.43
C PRO A 31 -6.16 -5.88 1.30
N VAL A 32 -5.19 -6.02 0.41
CA VAL A 32 -4.14 -5.01 0.20
C VAL A 32 -4.59 -4.05 -0.91
N VAL A 33 -4.64 -2.76 -0.60
CA VAL A 33 -5.00 -1.69 -1.55
C VAL A 33 -3.81 -0.76 -1.72
N PHE A 34 -3.46 -0.45 -2.97
CA PHE A 34 -2.38 0.48 -3.31
C PHE A 34 -2.97 1.75 -3.93
N GLU A 35 -2.62 2.90 -3.37
CA GLU A 35 -2.97 4.22 -3.90
C GLU A 35 -1.68 4.97 -4.24
N LEU A 36 -1.52 5.37 -5.52
CA LEU A 36 -0.45 6.27 -5.92
C LEU A 36 -0.94 7.70 -5.77
N VAL A 37 -0.27 8.46 -4.91
CA VAL A 37 -0.61 9.85 -4.60
C VAL A 37 0.62 10.73 -4.78
N ASP A 38 0.41 11.98 -5.18
CA ASP A 38 1.47 12.97 -5.23
C ASP A 38 1.79 13.54 -3.82
N TYR A 39 2.82 14.39 -3.77
CA TYR A 39 3.30 15.00 -2.53
C TYR A 39 2.25 15.85 -1.81
N ASP A 40 1.43 16.57 -2.57
CA ASP A 40 0.40 17.43 -2.01
C ASP A 40 -0.74 16.59 -1.44
N THR A 41 -1.12 15.52 -2.14
CA THR A 41 -2.17 14.59 -1.73
C THR A 41 -1.77 13.80 -0.48
N ILE A 42 -0.53 13.31 -0.37
CA ILE A 42 -0.08 12.64 0.87
C ILE A 42 -0.08 13.60 2.06
N SER A 43 0.30 14.87 1.84
CA SER A 43 0.29 15.90 2.88
C SER A 43 -1.13 16.21 3.34
N GLN A 44 -2.09 16.25 2.41
CA GLN A 44 -3.52 16.41 2.72
C GLN A 44 -4.07 15.20 3.49
N LEU A 45 -3.76 13.98 3.07
CA LEU A 45 -4.19 12.76 3.77
C LEU A 45 -3.71 12.76 5.22
N ALA A 46 -2.43 13.08 5.45
CA ALA A 46 -1.86 13.16 6.78
C ALA A 46 -2.49 14.26 7.64
N ALA A 47 -2.74 15.45 7.06
CA ALA A 47 -3.27 16.61 7.78
C ALA A 47 -4.77 16.54 8.09
N TYR A 48 -5.58 16.02 7.15
CA TYR A 48 -7.05 15.99 7.30
C TYR A 48 -7.59 14.66 7.83
N GLY A 49 -6.95 13.54 7.49
CA GLY A 49 -7.42 12.20 7.86
C GLY A 49 -6.69 11.57 9.04
N GLY A 50 -5.51 12.09 9.40
CA GLY A 50 -4.50 11.32 10.14
C GLY A 50 -3.97 10.16 9.29
N PHE A 51 -2.88 9.50 9.73
CA PHE A 51 -2.52 8.20 9.14
C PHE A 51 -3.75 7.26 9.23
N PRO A 52 -4.02 6.46 8.19
CA PRO A 52 -5.35 5.92 7.95
C PRO A 52 -5.91 5.13 9.14
N VAL A 53 -6.78 5.77 9.94
CA VAL A 53 -7.49 5.12 11.06
C VAL A 53 -8.59 4.17 10.53
N ARG A 54 -9.02 4.36 9.28
CA ARG A 54 -10.17 3.67 8.68
C ARG A 54 -9.82 2.35 7.98
N TYR A 55 -8.55 2.14 7.61
CA TYR A 55 -8.10 0.86 7.07
C TYR A 55 -7.47 0.05 8.20
N PRO A 56 -7.83 -1.24 8.38
CA PRO A 56 -7.11 -2.13 9.29
C PRO A 56 -5.68 -2.28 8.77
N HIS A 57 -4.79 -1.44 9.28
CA HIS A 57 -3.38 -1.42 8.94
C HIS A 57 -2.60 -2.09 10.06
N TRP A 58 -1.52 -2.76 9.70
CA TRP A 58 -0.60 -3.33 10.67
C TRP A 58 0.20 -2.19 11.32
N ARG A 59 -0.01 -1.96 12.61
CA ARG A 59 0.71 -0.95 13.40
C ARG A 59 1.57 -1.68 14.42
N PHE A 60 2.89 -1.76 14.19
CA PHE A 60 3.84 -2.26 15.19
C PHE A 60 4.47 -1.06 15.91
N GLY A 61 4.34 -0.99 17.23
CA GLY A 61 5.10 -0.03 18.04
C GLY A 61 4.56 1.41 18.15
N MET A 62 3.31 1.68 17.77
CA MET A 62 2.62 2.84 18.31
C MET A 62 1.69 2.35 19.43
N GLU A 63 2.11 2.55 20.68
CA GLU A 63 1.23 3.09 21.71
C GLU A 63 1.30 4.62 21.64
#